data_AF-A0A454CZL3-F1
#
_entry.id   AF-A0A454CZL3-F1
#
_cell.length_a   1.000
_cell.length_b   1.000
_cell.length_c   1.000
_cell.angle_alpha   90.00
_cell.angle_beta   90.00
_cell.angle_gamma   90.00
#
_symmetry.space_group_name_H-M   'P 1'
#
loop_
_entity.id
_entity.type
_entity.pdbx_description
1 polymer ?
#
loop_
_entity_poly.entity_id
_entity_poly.type
_entity_poly.pdbx_seq_one_letter_code
_entity_poly.pdbx_strand_id
1 'polypeptide(L)'
;MDKFVMLQELGAGDFQHLNGSLEAHLKGTEQVLIDWGSSELLQIAGLFHAAYGTAGFDEKMVSLSQRQEIARIIGNDEEALV
;
A
#
# COMPACT_ATOMS: atom_id res chain seq x y z
N MET A 1 -6.56 -14.60 2.83
CA MET A 1 -6.46 -13.93 1.51
C MET A 1 -5.20 -13.09 1.54
N ASP A 2 -4.48 -13.05 0.43
CA ASP A 2 -3.29 -12.21 0.29
C ASP A 2 -3.71 -10.73 0.37
N LYS A 3 -3.12 -9.97 1.31
CA LYS A 3 -3.45 -8.54 1.52
C LYS A 3 -3.22 -7.73 0.24
N PHE A 4 -2.30 -8.17 -0.61
CA PHE A 4 -2.03 -7.54 -1.89
C PHE A 4 -3.17 -7.73 -2.90
N VAL A 5 -3.86 -8.87 -2.87
CA VAL A 5 -5.03 -9.10 -3.73
C VAL A 5 -6.14 -8.09 -3.41
N MET A 6 -6.31 -7.70 -2.15
CA MET A 6 -7.26 -6.65 -1.77
C MET A 6 -6.87 -5.27 -2.32
N LEU A 7 -5.58 -4.95 -2.37
CA LEU A 7 -5.10 -3.72 -3.03
C LEU A 7 -5.43 -3.70 -4.52
N GLN A 8 -5.22 -4.83 -5.22
CA GLN A 8 -5.58 -4.97 -6.64
C GLN A 8 -7.07 -4.78 -6.87
N GLU A 9 -7.92 -5.42 -6.05
CA GLU A 9 -9.38 -5.27 -6.10
C GLU A 9 -9.85 -3.83 -5.85
N LEU A 10 -9.06 -3.04 -5.12
CA LEU A 10 -9.32 -1.63 -4.85
C LEU A 10 -8.84 -0.66 -5.95
N GLY A 11 -8.28 -1.16 -7.05
CA GLY A 11 -7.85 -0.35 -8.20
C GLY A 11 -6.33 -0.25 -8.40
N ALA A 12 -5.52 -1.02 -7.68
CA ALA A 12 -4.06 -1.04 -7.85
C ALA A 12 -3.56 -1.68 -9.18
N GLY A 13 -4.46 -2.25 -9.98
CA GLY A 13 -4.13 -3.19 -11.06
C GLY A 13 -3.69 -2.61 -12.40
N ASP A 14 -3.83 -1.31 -12.67
CA ASP A 14 -3.67 -0.75 -14.04
C ASP A 14 -2.66 0.41 -14.13
N PHE A 15 -1.42 0.24 -13.67
CA PHE A 15 -0.39 1.28 -13.84
C PHE A 15 0.99 0.70 -14.22
N GLN A 16 1.39 0.91 -15.48
CA GLN A 16 2.77 0.76 -15.92
C GLN A 16 3.54 2.02 -15.53
N HIS A 17 4.33 1.98 -14.45
CA HIS A 17 5.31 3.04 -14.19
C HIS A 17 6.60 2.78 -14.98
N LEU A 18 7.29 3.86 -15.34
CA LEU A 18 8.53 3.87 -16.13
C LEU A 18 9.71 3.10 -15.49
N ASN A 19 9.59 2.64 -14.24
CA ASN A 19 10.62 1.90 -13.48
C ASN A 19 10.12 0.56 -12.87
N GLY A 20 8.95 0.04 -13.27
CA GLY A 20 8.33 -1.17 -12.70
C GLY A 20 6.83 -0.98 -12.44
N SER A 21 6.12 -2.00 -11.96
CA SER A 21 4.73 -1.81 -11.52
C SER A 21 4.69 -1.23 -10.10
N LEU A 22 3.63 -0.48 -9.77
CA LEU A 22 3.42 0.01 -8.40
C LEU A 22 3.33 -1.16 -7.41
N GLU A 23 2.75 -2.27 -7.83
CA GLU A 23 2.78 -3.55 -7.13
C GLU A 23 4.19 -3.98 -6.70
N ALA A 24 5.14 -4.00 -7.64
CA ALA A 24 6.50 -4.44 -7.37
C ALA A 24 7.20 -3.49 -6.37
N HIS A 25 6.93 -2.19 -6.47
CA HIS A 25 7.41 -1.19 -5.52
C HIS A 25 6.86 -1.44 -4.11
N LEU A 26 5.55 -1.65 -3.97
CA LEU A 26 4.90 -1.87 -2.67
C LEU A 26 5.40 -3.17 -1.99
N LYS A 27 5.47 -4.27 -2.74
CA LYS A 27 6.02 -5.55 -2.24
C LYS A 27 7.50 -5.43 -1.90
N GLY A 28 8.27 -4.66 -2.67
CA GLY A 28 9.67 -4.38 -2.38
C GLY A 28 9.85 -3.61 -1.07
N THR A 29 9.02 -2.60 -0.81
CA THR A 29 9.02 -1.85 0.46
C THR A 29 8.70 -2.73 1.66
N GLU A 30 7.65 -3.56 1.57
CA GLU A 30 7.32 -4.54 2.62
C GLU A 30 8.51 -5.46 2.91
N GLN A 31 9.14 -6.01 1.86
CA GLN A 31 10.27 -6.92 2.02
C GLN A 31 11.47 -6.25 2.70
N VAL A 32 11.79 -4.99 2.35
CA VAL A 32 12.87 -4.24 3.04
C VAL A 32 12.56 -4.08 4.52
N LEU A 33 11.31 -3.78 4.89
CA LEU A 33 10.90 -3.64 6.29
C LEU A 33 10.97 -4.96 7.05
N ILE A 34 10.62 -6.07 6.40
CA ILE A 34 10.81 -7.44 6.93
C ILE A 34 12.30 -7.70 7.18
N ASP A 35 13.15 -7.42 6.20
CA ASP A 35 14.60 -7.68 6.27
C ASP A 35 15.29 -6.86 7.36
N TRP A 36 14.73 -5.68 7.69
CA TRP A 36 15.17 -4.85 8.80
C TRP A 36 14.67 -5.32 10.17
N GLY A 37 13.80 -6.34 10.23
CA GLY A 37 13.20 -6.83 11.46
C GLY A 37 12.17 -5.86 12.06
N SER A 38 11.52 -5.05 11.21
CA SER A 38 10.47 -4.12 11.62
C SER A 38 9.24 -4.85 12.18
N SER A 39 8.39 -4.15 12.94
CA SER A 39 7.12 -4.71 13.39
C SER A 39 6.20 -5.07 12.21
N GLU A 40 5.35 -6.07 12.39
CA GLU A 40 4.34 -6.47 11.40
C GLU A 40 3.45 -5.29 10.98
N LEU A 41 3.07 -4.44 11.95
CA LEU A 41 2.33 -3.21 11.72
C LEU A 41 3.03 -2.31 10.69
N LEU A 42 4.35 -2.09 10.84
CA LEU A 42 5.11 -1.23 9.94
C LEU A 42 5.27 -1.88 8.55
N GLN A 43 5.46 -3.20 8.50
CA GLN A 43 5.51 -3.94 7.23
C GLN A 43 4.20 -3.77 6.44
N ILE A 44 3.05 -3.93 7.11
CA ILE A 44 1.73 -3.74 6.50
C ILE A 44 1.52 -2.28 6.05
N ALA A 45 1.87 -1.30 6.88
CA ALA A 45 1.80 0.11 6.50
C ALA A 45 2.68 0.41 5.27
N GLY A 46 3.89 -0.16 5.22
CA GLY A 46 4.80 -0.05 4.08
C GLY A 46 4.23 -0.65 2.80
N LEU A 47 3.52 -1.77 2.88
CA LEU A 47 2.81 -2.35 1.73
C LEU A 47 1.70 -1.44 1.18
N PHE A 48 1.11 -0.58 2.02
CA PHE A 48 -0.01 0.29 1.66
C PHE A 48 0.39 1.78 1.50
N HIS A 49 1.66 2.15 1.70
CA HIS A 49 2.10 3.56 1.87
C HIS A 49 1.77 4.52 0.71
N ALA A 50 1.41 4.01 -0.48
CA ALA A 50 1.02 4.81 -1.63
C ALA A 50 -0.47 4.66 -2.00
N ALA A 51 -1.29 4.03 -1.15
CA ALA A 51 -2.69 3.75 -1.43
C ALA A 51 -3.49 5.01 -1.79
N TYR A 52 -3.21 6.14 -1.15
CA TYR A 52 -3.90 7.42 -1.39
C TYR A 52 -3.21 8.33 -2.42
N GLY A 53 -2.21 7.78 -3.13
CA GLY A 53 -1.32 8.51 -4.02
C GLY A 53 -0.11 9.10 -3.29
N THR A 54 0.89 9.48 -4.08
CA THR A 54 2.13 10.09 -3.59
C THR A 54 2.15 11.57 -3.98
N ALA A 55 2.59 12.45 -3.07
CA ALA A 55 2.72 13.87 -3.39
C ALA A 55 3.62 14.08 -4.61
N GLY A 56 3.14 14.82 -5.61
CA GLY A 56 3.85 15.04 -6.88
C GLY A 56 3.59 13.99 -7.96
N PHE A 57 2.72 13.00 -7.69
CA PHE A 57 2.20 12.06 -8.67
C PHE A 57 0.68 12.16 -8.71
N ASP A 58 0.10 12.24 -9.90
CA ASP A 58 -1.36 12.38 -10.07
C ASP A 58 -2.11 11.06 -9.84
N GLU A 59 -1.39 9.94 -9.80
CA GLU A 59 -1.96 8.60 -9.68
C GLU A 59 -2.29 8.27 -8.22
N LYS A 60 -3.53 7.81 -8.00
CA LYS A 60 -4.03 7.32 -6.71
C LYS A 60 -4.68 5.98 -6.92
N MET A 61 -4.30 4.97 -6.13
CA MET A 61 -4.99 3.69 -6.14
C MET A 61 -6.41 3.84 -5.56
N VAL A 62 -6.52 4.60 -4.47
CA VAL A 62 -7.72 4.74 -3.67
C VAL A 62 -7.90 6.20 -3.26
N SER A 63 -9.14 6.69 -3.24
CA SER A 63 -9.41 8.04 -2.73
C SER A 63 -9.17 8.11 -1.22
N LEU A 64 -8.64 9.24 -0.73
CA LEU A 64 -8.51 9.49 0.72
C LEU A 64 -9.87 9.40 1.45
N SER A 65 -10.99 9.59 0.75
CA SER A 65 -12.33 9.39 1.34
C SER A 65 -12.63 7.94 1.72
N GLN A 66 -11.89 6.96 1.19
CA GLN A 66 -12.03 5.53 1.48
C GLN A 66 -11.08 5.07 2.59
N ARG A 67 -10.45 6.00 3.31
CA ARG A 67 -9.50 5.72 4.40
C ARG A 67 -10.02 4.71 5.42
N GLN A 68 -11.29 4.85 5.83
CA GLN A 68 -11.92 3.91 6.76
C GLN A 68 -12.08 2.49 6.19
N GLU A 69 -12.22 2.33 4.88
CA GLU A 69 -12.31 1.00 4.27
C GLU A 69 -10.94 0.31 4.27
N ILE A 70 -9.87 1.05 4.00
CA ILE A 70 -8.50 0.56 4.16
C ILE A 70 -8.23 0.16 5.61
N ALA A 71 -8.61 1.00 6.59
CA ALA A 71 -8.44 0.68 8.00
C ALA A 71 -9.15 -0.63 8.42
N ARG A 72 -10.28 -0.98 7.80
CA ARG A 72 -10.96 -2.27 8.02
C ARG A 72 -10.18 -3.47 7.47
N ILE A 73 -9.36 -3.25 6.45
CA ILE A 73 -8.55 -4.28 5.78
C ILE A 73 -7.22 -4.48 6.52
N ILE A 74 -6.52 -3.40 6.84
CA ILE A 74 -5.16 -3.47 7.38
C ILE A 74 -5.07 -3.29 8.90
N GLY A 75 -6.10 -2.72 9.52
CA GLY A 75 -6.11 -2.32 10.92
C GLY A 75 -5.95 -0.80 11.07
N ASN A 76 -6.50 -0.24 12.17
CA ASN A 76 -6.48 1.21 12.39
C ASN A 76 -5.08 1.75 12.66
N ASP A 77 -4.22 0.96 13.31
CA ASP A 77 -2.88 1.41 13.68
C ASP A 77 -1.92 1.36 12.49
N GLU A 78 -2.10 0.37 11.61
CA GLU A 78 -1.42 0.27 10.31
C GLU A 78 -1.83 1.42 9.40
N GLU A 79 -3.13 1.68 9.29
CA GLU A 79 -3.66 2.76 8.45
C GLU A 79 -3.26 4.14 8.97
N ALA A 80 -3.11 4.32 10.29
CA ALA A 80 -2.61 5.57 10.85
C ALA A 80 -1.20 5.95 10.37
N LEU A 81 -0.42 4.98 9.87
CA LEU A 81 0.92 5.18 9.30
C LEU A 81 0.96 5.29 7.76
N VAL A 82 -0.16 5.06 7.07
CA VAL A 82 -0.31 5.17 5.61
C VAL A 82 -0.69 6.60 5.21
#